data_AF-A0A1H9UFV3-F1
#
_entry.id   AF-A0A1H9UFV3-F1
#
_cell.length_a   1.000
_cell.length_b   1.000
_cell.length_c   1.000
_cell.angle_alpha   90.00
_cell.angle_beta   90.00
_cell.angle_gamma   90.00
#
_symmetry.space_group_name_H-M   'P 1'
#
loop_
_entity.id
_entity.type
_entity.pdbx_description
1 polymer ?
#
loop_
_entity_poly.entity_id
_entity_poly.type
_entity_poly.pdbx_seq_one_letter_code
_entity_poly.pdbx_strand_id
1 'polypeptide(L)' 'MNDGPQVPDCQDCAWFRTMIRRAAWDPQPRADLEALFAAHLRRKHGSGDGGGSGGEMGDGPGLRSV' A
#
# COMPACT_ATOMS: atom_id res chain seq x y z
N MET A 1 2.74 -27.17 8.46
CA MET A 1 3.01 -26.77 7.07
C MET A 1 2.76 -25.27 6.96
N ASN A 2 3.65 -24.55 6.26
CA ASN A 2 3.75 -23.08 6.15
C ASN A 2 2.43 -22.32 5.89
N ASP A 3 2.00 -21.44 6.80
CA ASP A 3 1.16 -20.29 6.45
C ASP A 3 2.09 -19.06 6.37
N GLY A 4 2.79 -18.96 5.24
CA GLY A 4 3.40 -17.68 4.87
C GLY A 4 2.29 -16.70 4.48
N PRO A 5 2.49 -15.37 4.61
CA PRO A 5 1.46 -14.39 4.32
C PRO A 5 0.84 -14.68 2.95
N GLN A 6 -0.40 -15.15 2.98
CA GLN A 6 -1.17 -15.56 1.83
C GLN A 6 -1.42 -14.34 0.96
N VAL A 7 -0.55 -14.18 -0.04
CA VAL A 7 -0.72 -13.14 -1.05
C VAL A 7 -2.04 -13.45 -1.74
N PRO A 8 -3.00 -12.51 -1.78
CA PRO A 8 -4.32 -12.74 -2.35
C PRO A 8 -4.21 -13.23 -3.81
N ASP A 9 -5.11 -14.13 -4.21
CA ASP A 9 -5.23 -14.68 -5.57
C ASP A 9 -5.75 -13.60 -6.54
N CYS A 10 -4.96 -12.55 -6.72
CA CYS A 10 -5.25 -11.43 -7.58
C CYS A 10 -4.31 -11.49 -8.79
N GLN A 11 -4.88 -11.48 -9.99
CA GLN A 11 -4.13 -11.48 -11.25
C GLN A 11 -3.09 -10.34 -11.30
N ASP A 12 -3.46 -9.17 -10.78
CA ASP A 12 -2.59 -8.00 -10.72
C ASP A 12 -1.43 -8.19 -9.73
N CYS A 13 -1.68 -8.85 -8.60
CA CYS A 13 -0.63 -9.23 -7.64
C CYS A 13 0.38 -10.22 -8.27
N ALA A 14 -0.09 -11.19 -9.06
CA ALA A 14 0.78 -12.12 -9.77
C ALA A 14 1.64 -11.41 -10.84
N TRP A 15 1.05 -10.44 -11.54
CA TRP A 15 1.76 -9.60 -12.51
C TRP A 15 2.84 -8.75 -11.84
N PHE A 16 2.51 -8.02 -10.76
CA PHE A 16 3.48 -7.21 -10.01
C PHE A 16 4.66 -8.05 -9.51
N ARG A 17 4.39 -9.21 -8.92
CA ARG A 17 5.47 -10.13 -8.48
C ARG A 17 6.35 -10.59 -9.62
N THR A 18 5.79 -10.83 -10.80
CA THR A 18 6.55 -11.21 -12.00
C THR A 18 7.43 -10.07 -12.48
N MET A 19 6.89 -8.84 -12.54
CA MET A 19 7.61 -7.65 -12.97
C MET A 19 8.75 -7.29 -12.01
N ILE A 20 8.50 -7.33 -10.68
CA ILE A 20 9.52 -7.07 -9.66
C ILE A 20 10.68 -8.08 -9.77
N ARG A 21 10.39 -9.37 -10.00
CA ARG A 21 11.42 -10.39 -10.21
C ARG A 21 12.22 -10.17 -11.50
N ARG A 22 11.59 -9.70 -12.56
CA ARG A 22 12.28 -9.37 -13.83
C ARG A 22 13.17 -8.13 -13.67
N ALA A 23 12.74 -7.17 -12.87
CA ALA A 23 13.51 -5.98 -12.51
C ALA A 23 14.64 -6.26 -11.49
N ALA A 24 14.99 -7.52 -11.21
CA ALA A 24 16.01 -7.86 -10.22
C ALA A 24 17.40 -7.29 -10.51
N TRP A 25 17.68 -6.96 -11.78
CA TRP A 25 18.97 -6.44 -12.24
C TRP A 25 19.02 -4.91 -12.32
N ASP A 26 17.88 -4.23 -12.18
CA ASP A 26 17.75 -2.77 -12.25
C ASP A 26 17.08 -2.21 -10.98
N PRO A 27 17.82 -1.51 -10.11
CA PRO A 27 17.31 -1.10 -8.79
C PRO A 27 16.24 -0.01 -8.86
N GLN A 28 16.29 0.85 -9.89
CA GLN A 28 15.38 1.98 -10.06
C GLN A 28 13.93 1.57 -10.45
N PRO A 29 13.70 0.74 -11.48
CA PRO A 29 12.36 0.26 -11.82
C PRO A 29 11.80 -0.71 -10.77
N ARG A 30 12.66 -1.42 -10.03
CA ARG A 30 12.22 -2.32 -8.97
C ARG A 30 11.55 -1.57 -7.82
N ALA A 31 12.16 -0.49 -7.34
CA ALA A 31 11.62 0.30 -6.23
C ALA A 31 10.25 0.93 -6.59
N ASP A 32 10.09 1.39 -7.83
CA ASP A 32 8.82 1.92 -8.33
C ASP A 32 7.72 0.84 -8.37
N LEU A 33 8.05 -0.36 -8.90
CA LEU A 33 7.13 -1.50 -8.92
C LEU A 33 6.75 -1.98 -7.50
N GLU A 34 7.69 -1.95 -6.55
CA GLU A 34 7.41 -2.27 -5.14
C GLU A 34 6.47 -1.23 -4.50
N ALA A 35 6.65 0.06 -4.80
CA ALA A 35 5.77 1.13 -4.32
C ALA A 35 4.34 1.03 -4.90
N LEU A 36 4.22 0.76 -6.20
CA LEU A 36 2.95 0.54 -6.87
C LEU A 36 2.24 -0.72 -6.32
N PHE A 37 2.99 -1.79 -6.09
CA PHE A 37 2.44 -3.02 -5.52
C PHE A 37 1.93 -2.79 -4.08
N ALA A 38 2.68 -2.05 -3.25
CA ALA A 38 2.22 -1.69 -1.90
C ALA A 38 0.93 -0.83 -1.92
N ALA A 39 0.82 0.12 -2.86
CA ALA A 39 -0.39 0.91 -3.05
C ALA A 39 -1.57 0.06 -3.54
N HIS A 40 -1.33 -0.88 -4.46
CA HIS A 40 -2.32 -1.85 -4.92
C HIS A 40 -2.86 -2.67 -3.75
N LEU A 41 -1.99 -3.24 -2.93
CA LEU A 41 -2.37 -4.02 -1.75
C LEU A 41 -3.27 -3.22 -0.82
N ARG A 42 -2.90 -1.97 -0.49
CA ARG A 42 -3.72 -1.11 0.39
C ARG A 42 -5.11 -0.83 -0.19
N ARG A 43 -5.21 -0.60 -1.51
CA ARG A 43 -6.48 -0.22 -2.17
C ARG A 43 -7.40 -1.40 -2.46
N LYS A 44 -6.86 -2.56 -2.82
CA LYS A 44 -7.61 -3.72 -3.32
C LYS A 44 -7.71 -4.86 -2.31
N HIS A 45 -6.77 -4.93 -1.38
CA HIS A 45 -6.63 -6.03 -0.43
C HIS A 45 -6.50 -5.57 1.04
N GLY A 46 -6.57 -4.26 1.30
CA GLY A 46 -6.73 -3.72 2.64
C GLY A 46 -8.06 -4.23 3.19
N SER A 47 -8.00 -5.27 4.01
CA SER A 47 -9.16 -5.75 4.76
C SER A 47 -9.64 -4.62 5.66
N GLY A 48 -10.95 -4.36 5.65
CA GLY A 48 -11.57 -3.24 6.33
C GLY A 48 -11.56 -3.33 7.86
N ASP A 49 -10.41 -3.04 8.47
CA ASP A 49 -10.29 -2.60 9.86
C ASP A 49 -9.63 -1.20 9.88
N GLY A 50 -10.48 -0.16 9.94
CA GLY A 50 -10.10 1.26 10.06
C GLY A 50 -9.68 1.91 8.73
N GLY A 51 -10.58 2.45 7.92
CA GLY A 51 -11.35 3.62 8.29
C GLY A 51 -10.42 4.81 8.56
N GLY A 52 -9.93 5.48 7.50
CA GLY A 52 -9.02 6.61 7.67
C GLY A 52 -8.52 7.25 6.38
N SER A 53 -9.34 7.27 5.32
CA SER A 53 -9.19 8.30 4.28
C SER A 53 -9.87 9.55 4.83
N GLY A 54 -9.09 10.51 5.29
CA GLY A 54 -9.61 11.72 5.91
C GLY A 54 -8.47 12.60 6.39
N GLY A 55 -7.74 13.20 5.45
CA GLY A 55 -7.01 14.42 5.75
C GLY A 55 -8.06 15.48 6.07
N GLU A 56 -8.43 15.61 7.34
CA GLU A 56 -9.32 16.65 7.82
C GLU A 56 -8.50 17.61 8.67
N MET A 57 -8.51 18.86 8.22
CA MET A 57 -7.81 19.97 8.82
C MET A 57 -8.36 20.19 10.24
N GLY A 58 -7.57 19.87 11.26
CA GLY A 58 -7.82 20.31 12.63
C GLY A 58 -7.46 21.78 12.74
N ASP A 59 -8.35 22.63 12.23
CA ASP A 59 -8.44 24.06 12.45
C ASP A 59 -8.31 24.35 13.96
N GLY A 60 -7.30 25.13 14.35
CA GLY A 60 -7.16 25.58 15.73
C GLY A 60 -8.22 26.64 16.05
N PRO A 61 -8.75 26.65 17.28
CA PRO A 61 -8.86 27.93 17.96
C PRO A 61 -8.33 27.82 19.39
N GLY A 62 -7.03 27.99 19.53
CA GLY A 62 -6.38 28.22 20.81
C GLY A 62 -6.46 29.68 21.24
N LEU A 63 -7.65 30.29 21.31
CA LEU A 63 -7.83 31.68 21.79
C LEU A 63 -8.85 31.73 22.93
N ARG A 64 -8.31 31.45 24.12
CA ARG A 64 -8.70 31.97 25.43
C ARG A 64 -9.14 33.44 25.41
N SER A 65 -10.37 33.72 25.86
CA SER A 65 -10.94 35.00 26.33
C SER A 65 -12.38 34.68 26.76
N VAL A 66 -12.96 35.14 27.87
CA VAL A 66 -12.67 36.07 28.96
C VAL A 66 -13.61 35.68 30.10
#